data_AF-A0AAW3T7Y1-F1
#
_entry.id   AF-A0AAW3T7Y1-F1
#
_cell.length_a   1.000
_cell.length_b   1.000
_cell.length_c   1.000
_cell.angle_alpha   90.00
_cell.angle_beta   90.00
_cell.angle_gamma   90.00
#
_symmetry.space_group_name_H-M   'P 1'
#
loop_
_entity.id
_entity.type
_entity.pdbx_description
1 polymer ?
#
loop_
_entity_poly.entity_id
_entity_poly.type
_entity_poly.pdbx_seq_one_letter_code
_entity_poly.pdbx_strand_id
1 'polypeptide(L)' 'MPNDEQDPVHDEQESVQDDERATDDFDERTAAVERLPLTDRADAFSALHDELRTRLESGGSRSA' A
#
# COMPACT_ATOMS: atom_id res chain seq x y z
N MET A 1 -38.99 -23.69 0.45
CA MET A 1 -37.60 -23.94 0.84
C MET A 1 -36.91 -22.58 0.85
N PRO A 2 -36.31 -22.13 1.97
CA PRO A 2 -35.37 -21.00 1.90
C PRO A 2 -34.05 -21.56 1.37
N ASN A 3 -33.61 -21.06 0.22
CA ASN A 3 -32.24 -21.30 -0.24
C ASN A 3 -31.53 -19.96 -0.06
N ASP A 4 -30.70 -19.90 0.98
CA ASP A 4 -29.59 -18.96 1.09
C ASP A 4 -28.67 -19.17 -0.11
N GLU A 5 -28.98 -18.53 -1.24
CA GLU A 5 -28.01 -18.36 -2.32
C GLU A 5 -27.06 -17.26 -1.87
N GLN A 6 -25.94 -17.71 -1.33
CA GLN A 6 -24.80 -16.91 -0.91
C GLN A 6 -24.32 -16.04 -2.08
N ASP A 7 -24.42 -14.71 -1.92
CA ASP A 7 -23.79 -13.73 -2.78
C ASP A 7 -22.28 -14.02 -2.93
N PRO A 8 -21.73 -14.17 -4.14
CA PRO A 8 -20.29 -14.26 -4.35
C PRO A 8 -19.70 -12.84 -4.37
N VAL A 9 -19.66 -12.16 -3.23
CA VAL A 9 -18.95 -10.88 -3.06
C VAL A 9 -17.72 -11.10 -2.18
N HIS A 10 -16.68 -11.75 -2.68
CA HIS A 10 -15.41 -11.92 -1.93
C HIS A 10 -14.14 -11.51 -2.68
N ASP A 11 -14.19 -11.10 -3.96
CA ASP A 11 -12.98 -10.72 -4.70
C ASP A 11 -12.66 -9.21 -4.60
N GLU A 12 -13.68 -8.34 -4.56
CA GLU A 12 -13.48 -6.87 -4.52
C GLU A 12 -13.21 -6.32 -3.11
N GLN A 13 -13.61 -7.04 -2.05
CA GLN A 13 -13.40 -6.58 -0.67
C GLN A 13 -11.97 -6.83 -0.18
N GLU A 14 -11.26 -7.79 -0.75
CA GLU A 14 -9.87 -8.11 -0.38
C GLU A 14 -8.89 -7.11 -1.00
N SER A 15 -9.11 -6.68 -2.25
CA SER A 15 -8.23 -5.74 -2.95
C SER A 15 -8.22 -4.33 -2.34
N VAL A 16 -9.36 -3.85 -1.83
CA VAL A 16 -9.43 -2.52 -1.19
C VAL A 16 -8.72 -2.52 0.17
N GLN A 17 -8.85 -3.61 0.92
CA GLN A 17 -8.19 -3.74 2.23
C GLN A 17 -6.67 -3.86 2.13
N ASP A 18 -6.15 -4.50 1.07
CA ASP A 18 -4.70 -4.54 0.84
C ASP A 18 -4.13 -3.19 0.43
N ASP A 19 -4.90 -2.37 -0.30
CA ASP A 19 -4.50 -1.01 -0.66
C ASP A 19 -4.48 -0.09 0.57
N GLU A 20 -5.53 -0.14 1.41
CA GLU A 20 -5.61 0.64 2.66
C GLU A 20 -4.48 0.28 3.64
N ARG A 21 -4.18 -1.02 3.82
CA ARG A 21 -3.05 -1.47 4.63
C ARG A 21 -1.71 -1.06 4.03
N ALA A 22 -1.59 -1.05 2.70
CA ALA A 22 -0.39 -0.61 2.01
C ALA A 22 -0.17 0.91 2.14
N THR A 23 -1.23 1.70 2.20
CA THR A 23 -1.16 3.14 2.48
C THR A 23 -0.78 3.43 3.92
N ASP A 24 -1.37 2.72 4.90
CA ASP A 24 -1.02 2.89 6.32
C ASP A 24 0.47 2.55 6.58
N ASP A 25 0.99 1.49 5.95
CA ASP A 25 2.41 1.10 6.05
C ASP A 25 3.36 2.10 5.36
N PHE A 26 2.89 2.81 4.33
CA PHE A 26 3.66 3.87 3.69
C PHE A 26 3.73 5.13 4.56
N ASP A 27 2.63 5.49 5.22
CA ASP A 27 2.56 6.64 6.12
C ASP A 27 3.44 6.44 7.36
N GLU A 28 3.43 5.25 7.96
CA GLU A 28 4.30 4.93 9.10
C GLU A 28 5.79 5.03 8.72
N ARG A 29 6.18 4.47 7.56
CA ARG A 29 7.56 4.53 7.06
C ARG A 29 8.00 5.95 6.73
N THR A 30 7.13 6.75 6.13
CA THR A 30 7.37 8.17 5.85
C THR A 30 7.62 8.94 7.16
N ALA A 31 6.78 8.73 8.17
CA ALA A 31 6.96 9.35 9.49
C ALA A 31 8.26 8.90 10.19
N ALA A 32 8.72 7.67 9.94
CA ALA A 32 10.01 7.21 10.45
C ALA A 32 11.19 7.94 9.78
N VAL A 33 11.14 8.16 8.46
CA VAL A 33 12.15 8.94 7.71
C VAL A 33 12.21 10.39 8.22
N GLU A 34 11.06 11.01 8.47
CA GLU A 34 11.01 12.38 9.01
C GLU A 34 11.62 12.52 10.40
N ARG A 35 11.75 11.44 11.18
CA ARG A 35 12.42 11.47 12.48
C ARG A 35 13.95 11.37 12.37
N LEU A 36 14.48 11.01 11.20
CA LEU A 36 15.92 10.95 10.97
C LEU A 36 16.56 12.36 10.96
N PRO A 37 17.87 12.46 11.23
CA PRO A 37 18.64 13.68 11.03
C PRO A 37 18.48 14.22 9.61
N LEU A 38 18.46 15.55 9.46
CA LEU A 38 18.17 16.21 8.18
C LEU A 38 19.11 15.76 7.04
N THR A 39 20.38 15.47 7.38
CA THR A 39 21.40 14.98 6.43
C THR A 39 21.05 13.62 5.84
N ASP A 40 20.30 12.80 6.58
CA ASP A 40 20.04 11.40 6.23
C ASP A 40 18.68 11.23 5.55
N ARG A 41 17.80 12.25 5.65
CA ARG A 41 16.44 12.20 5.08
C ARG A 41 16.44 12.06 3.57
N ALA A 42 17.35 12.74 2.87
CA ALA A 42 17.34 12.75 1.40
C ALA A 42 17.59 11.35 0.82
N ASP A 43 18.55 10.62 1.38
CA ASP A 43 18.86 9.24 0.97
C ASP A 43 17.71 8.29 1.35
N ALA A 44 17.15 8.45 2.55
CA ALA A 44 16.04 7.63 3.03
C ALA A 44 14.74 7.85 2.22
N PHE A 45 14.42 9.09 1.85
CA PHE A 45 13.30 9.38 0.94
C PHE A 45 13.54 8.84 -0.47
N SER A 46 14.77 8.91 -0.97
CA SER A 46 15.11 8.35 -2.28
C SER A 46 14.86 6.84 -2.31
N ALA A 47 15.26 6.11 -1.26
CA ALA A 47 14.98 4.69 -1.13
C ALA A 47 13.46 4.37 -1.10
N LEU A 48 12.68 5.15 -0.35
CA LEU A 48 11.22 5.02 -0.31
C LEU A 48 10.58 5.23 -1.70
N HIS A 49 11.08 6.20 -2.46
CA HIS A 49 10.62 6.46 -3.83
C HIS A 49 11.00 5.34 -4.80
N ASP A 50 12.20 4.75 -4.66
CA ASP A 50 12.62 3.59 -5.47
C ASP A 50 11.75 2.35 -5.17
N GLU A 51 11.37 2.14 -3.92
CA GLU A 51 10.41 1.10 -3.53
C GLU A 51 9.02 1.33 -4.15
N LEU A 52 8.50 2.56 -4.07
CA LEU A 52 7.21 2.91 -4.68
C LEU A 52 7.24 2.68 -6.19
N ARG A 53 8.31 3.11 -6.86
CA ARG A 53 8.52 2.87 -8.27
C ARG A 53 8.51 1.37 -8.59
N THR A 54 9.27 0.57 -7.84
CA THR A 54 9.34 -0.89 -8.02
C THR A 54 7.96 -1.54 -7.84
N ARG A 55 7.17 -1.08 -6.86
CA ARG A 55 5.79 -1.54 -6.65
C ARG A 55 4.89 -1.21 -7.86
N LEU A 56 4.99 0.00 -8.40
CA LEU A 56 4.22 0.40 -9.58
C LEU A 56 4.64 -0.41 -10.83
N GLU A 57 5.95 -0.62 -11.02
CA GLU A 57 6.49 -1.41 -12.14
C GLU A 57 6.10 -2.90 -12.06
N SER A 58 5.98 -3.46 -10.85
CA SER A 58 5.53 -4.84 -10.62
C SER A 58 4.01 -5.03 -10.71
N GLY A 59 3.26 -3.98 -11.03
CA GLY A 59 1.80 -4.03 -11.16
C GLY A 59 1.05 -3.92 -9.83
N GLY A 60 1.71 -3.45 -8.77
CA GLY A 60 1.13 -3.17 -7.44
C GLY A 60 0.21 -1.95 -7.38
N SER A 61 -0.38 -1.56 -8.51
CA SER A 61 -1.49 -0.61 -8.60
C SER A 61 -2.56 -1.29 -9.45
N ARG A 62 -3.28 -2.23 -8.84
CA ARG A 62 -4.48 -2.80 -9.45
C ARG A 62 -5.58 -1.74 -9.33
N SER A 63 -5.79 -1.05 -10.45
CA SER A 63 -6.85 -0.09 -10.75
C SER A 63 -6.55 1.38 -10.43
N ALA A 64 -6.19 2.12 -11.48
CA ALA A 64 -6.66 3.49 -11.69
C ALA A 64 -7.79 3.45 -12.72
#